data_AF-A0A5J4XJQ0-F1
#
_entry.id   AF-A0A5J4XJQ0-F1
#
_cell.length_a   1.000
_cell.length_b   1.000
_cell.length_c   1.000
_cell.angle_alpha   90.00
_cell.angle_beta   90.00
_cell.angle_gamma   90.00
#
_symmetry.space_group_name_H-M   'P 1'
#
loop_
_entity.id
_entity.type
_entity.pdbx_description
1 polymer ?
#
loop_
_entity_poly.entity_id
_entity_poly.type
_entity_poly.pdbx_seq_one_letter_code
_entity_poly.pdbx_strand_id
1 'polypeptide(L)'
;MDLMIECCTEFIQLVTSEANEICAADNKATMNPEHIIKALQQLEFSEFEDELTELLEQFKQENKDAGKQKRERKKRKDDGSLTEAEAIALQQQLFNQAKEGTAAPAIPDAAALAEYQRKQQQDQQL
;
A
#
# COMPACT_ATOMS: atom_id res chain seq x y z
N MET A 1 -13.36 24.64 28.27
CA MET A 1 -12.90 23.57 27.36
C MET A 1 -12.13 24.18 26.19
N ASP A 2 -12.62 25.32 25.67
CA ASP A 2 -11.98 26.08 24.58
C ASP A 2 -10.51 26.45 24.82
N LEU A 3 -10.14 26.89 26.02
CA LEU A 3 -8.74 27.20 26.33
C LEU A 3 -7.80 26.00 26.14
N MET A 4 -8.23 24.79 26.51
CA MET A 4 -7.40 23.59 26.33
C MET A 4 -7.23 23.27 24.84
N ILE A 5 -8.26 23.49 24.03
CA ILE A 5 -8.23 23.29 22.58
C ILE A 5 -7.32 24.33 21.91
N GLU A 6 -7.40 25.59 22.34
CA GLU A 6 -6.51 26.67 21.89
C GLU A 6 -5.06 26.33 22.24
N CYS A 7 -4.77 25.91 23.48
CA CYS A 7 -3.44 25.48 23.88
C CYS A 7 -2.93 24.28 23.07
N CYS A 8 -3.77 23.26 22.79
CA CYS A 8 -3.37 22.14 21.95
C CYS A 8 -3.05 22.57 20.51
N THR A 9 -3.79 23.55 19.99
CA THR A 9 -3.55 24.10 18.64
C THR A 9 -2.24 24.86 18.61
N GLU A 10 -1.99 25.71 19.59
CA GLU A 10 -0.74 26.45 19.74
C GLU A 10 0.45 25.50 19.95
N PHE A 11 0.28 24.44 20.72
CA PHE A 11 1.32 23.41 20.93
C PHE A 11 1.71 22.75 19.60
N ILE A 12 0.75 22.36 18.77
CA ILE A 12 1.03 21.79 17.44
C ILE A 12 1.79 22.80 16.58
N GLN A 13 1.40 24.08 16.62
CA GLN A 13 2.07 25.15 15.86
C GLN A 13 3.50 25.39 16.34
N LEU A 14 3.73 25.38 17.66
CA LEU A 14 5.05 25.52 18.27
C LEU A 14 5.98 24.39 17.83
N VAL A 15 5.57 23.13 18.03
CA VAL A 15 6.37 21.95 17.67
C VAL A 15 6.62 21.92 16.16
N THR A 16 5.62 22.27 15.34
CA THR A 16 5.78 22.30 13.88
C THR A 16 6.78 23.37 13.45
N SER A 17 6.78 24.53 14.09
CA SER A 17 7.72 25.62 13.79
C SER A 17 9.15 25.22 14.13
N GLU A 18 9.37 24.69 15.34
CA GLU A 18 10.68 24.21 15.80
C GLU A 18 11.21 23.07 14.90
N ALA A 19 10.36 22.08 14.58
CA ALA A 19 10.74 20.98 13.70
C ALA A 19 11.02 21.44 12.26
N ASN A 20 10.36 22.49 11.79
CA ASN A 20 10.62 23.08 10.49
C ASN A 20 11.99 23.77 10.44
N GLU A 21 12.40 24.47 11.51
CA GLU A 21 13.73 25.05 11.62
C GLU A 21 14.82 23.97 11.59
N ILE A 22 14.62 22.87 12.33
CA ILE A 22 15.53 21.72 12.32
C ILE A 22 15.60 21.07 10.93
N CYS A 23 14.45 20.91 10.26
CA CYS A 23 14.40 20.36 8.89
C CYS A 23 15.17 21.23 7.89
N ALA A 24 15.02 22.56 8.00
CA ALA A 24 15.73 23.51 7.18
C ALA A 24 17.25 23.48 7.46
N ALA A 25 17.64 23.40 8.73
CA ALA A 25 19.04 23.26 9.14
C ALA A 25 19.68 21.95 8.61
N ASP A 26 18.91 20.85 8.58
CA ASP A 26 19.31 19.57 7.99
C ASP A 26 19.30 19.60 6.43
N ASN A 27 19.02 20.76 5.79
CA ASN A 27 18.94 20.95 4.33
C ASN A 27 17.94 20.01 3.64
N LYS A 28 16.84 19.69 4.29
CA LYS A 28 15.79 18.82 3.75
C LYS A 28 14.54 19.62 3.38
N ALA A 29 13.98 19.31 2.22
CA ALA A 29 12.72 19.89 1.75
C ALA A 29 11.47 19.21 2.35
N THR A 30 11.65 18.06 3.00
CA THR A 30 10.56 17.29 3.61
C THR A 30 10.90 17.01 5.06
N MET A 31 9.95 17.35 5.94
CA MET A 31 10.05 17.08 7.37
C MET A 31 9.89 15.58 7.62
N ASN A 32 10.82 15.01 8.38
CA ASN A 32 10.81 13.61 8.77
C ASN A 32 10.45 13.47 10.26
N PRO A 33 9.98 12.29 10.71
CA PRO A 33 9.66 12.04 12.12
C PRO A 33 10.82 12.37 13.07
N GLU A 34 12.06 12.14 12.64
CA GLU A 34 13.25 12.45 13.44
C GLU A 34 13.40 13.96 13.73
N HIS A 35 12.86 14.85 12.89
CA HIS A 35 12.88 16.30 13.18
C HIS A 35 11.88 16.67 14.27
N ILE A 36 10.75 15.95 14.38
CA ILE A 36 9.76 16.15 15.45
C ILE A 36 10.34 15.72 16.80
N ILE A 37 11.02 14.57 16.86
CA ILE A 37 11.65 14.08 18.09
C ILE A 37 12.71 15.08 18.57
N LYS A 38 13.57 15.57 17.66
CA LYS A 38 14.55 16.62 18.00
C LYS A 38 13.91 17.93 18.46
N ALA A 39 12.78 18.34 17.87
CA ALA A 39 12.07 19.55 18.29
C ALA A 39 11.54 19.42 19.71
N LEU A 40 10.95 18.26 20.06
CA LEU A 40 10.48 18.00 21.42
C LEU A 40 11.63 17.99 22.43
N GLN A 41 12.81 17.47 22.06
CA GLN A 41 14.00 17.58 22.91
C GLN A 41 14.44 19.04 23.14
N GLN A 42 14.44 19.87 22.10
CA GLN A 42 14.82 21.29 22.21
C GLN A 42 13.82 22.12 23.01
N LEU A 43 12.53 21.75 22.96
CA LEU A 43 11.46 22.36 23.74
C LEU A 43 11.35 21.79 25.17
N GLU A 44 12.34 21.02 25.62
CA GLU A 44 12.41 20.41 26.96
C GLU A 44 11.32 19.36 27.26
N PHE A 45 10.71 18.77 26.22
CA PHE A 45 9.77 17.66 26.30
C PHE A 45 10.43 16.29 26.03
N SER A 46 11.65 16.09 26.54
CA SER A 46 12.42 14.86 26.32
C SER A 46 11.78 13.60 26.91
N GLU A 47 10.82 13.75 27.83
CA GLU A 47 10.05 12.64 28.40
C GLU A 47 9.23 11.85 27.37
N PHE A 48 8.91 12.44 26.20
CA PHE A 48 8.22 11.74 25.12
C PHE A 48 9.16 11.01 24.15
N GLU A 49 10.48 11.17 24.28
CA GLU A 49 11.45 10.64 23.31
C GLU A 49 11.38 9.12 23.18
N ASP A 50 11.36 8.42 24.32
CA ASP A 50 11.37 6.96 24.36
C ASP A 50 10.11 6.38 23.69
N GLU A 51 8.93 6.88 24.07
CA GLU A 51 7.65 6.44 23.53
C GLU A 51 7.53 6.73 22.03
N LEU A 52 7.95 7.92 21.59
CA LEU A 52 7.93 8.30 20.18
C LEU A 52 8.91 7.49 19.34
N THR A 53 10.06 7.14 19.90
CA THR A 53 11.07 6.32 19.21
C THR A 53 10.58 4.89 19.03
N GLU A 54 9.99 4.29 20.06
CA GLU A 54 9.37 2.96 19.97
C GLU A 54 8.23 2.94 18.95
N LEU A 55 7.33 3.93 19.00
CA LEU A 55 6.22 4.06 18.04
C LEU A 55 6.73 4.22 16.60
N LEU A 56 7.80 5.01 16.40
CA LEU A 56 8.42 5.18 15.09
C LEU A 56 9.02 3.87 14.56
N GLU A 57 9.64 3.08 15.43
CA GLU A 57 10.17 1.77 15.05
C GLU A 57 9.04 0.80 14.65
N GLN A 58 7.97 0.75 15.43
CA GLN A 58 6.79 -0.05 15.11
C GLN A 58 6.19 0.37 13.76
N PHE A 59 5.99 1.68 13.53
CA PHE A 59 5.48 2.20 12.27
C PHE A 59 6.39 1.86 11.08
N LYS A 60 7.72 1.93 11.26
CA LYS A 60 8.69 1.51 10.23
C LYS A 60 8.55 0.02 9.91
N GLN A 61 8.29 -0.82 10.91
CA GLN A 61 8.12 -2.25 10.73
C GLN A 61 6.81 -2.60 10.01
N GLU A 62 5.70 -2.01 10.42
CA GLU A 62 4.38 -2.19 9.79
C GLU A 62 4.41 -1.81 8.30
N ASN A 63 5.07 -0.69 7.97
CA ASN A 63 5.23 -0.25 6.58
C ASN A 63 6.10 -1.20 5.74
N LYS A 64 7.17 -1.76 6.33
CA LYS A 64 8.00 -2.77 5.64
C LYS A 64 7.17 -4.00 5.30
N ASP A 65 6.37 -4.47 6.25
CA ASP A 65 5.58 -5.69 6.07
C ASP A 65 4.41 -5.49 5.11
N ALA A 66 3.74 -4.33 5.15
CA ALA A 66 2.76 -3.93 4.13
C ALA A 66 3.39 -3.87 2.73
N GLY A 67 4.62 -3.34 2.63
CA GLY A 67 5.39 -3.29 1.38
C GLY A 67 5.74 -4.69 0.84
N LYS A 68 6.16 -5.61 1.71
CA LYS A 68 6.43 -7.02 1.36
C LYS A 68 5.17 -7.71 0.84
N GLN A 69 4.05 -7.61 1.56
CA GLN A 69 2.79 -8.20 1.12
C GLN A 69 2.33 -7.66 -0.25
N LYS A 70 2.50 -6.35 -0.50
CA LYS A 70 2.19 -5.75 -1.80
C LYS A 70 3.08 -6.29 -2.91
N ARG A 71 4.38 -6.47 -2.64
CA ARG A 71 5.34 -7.06 -3.59
C ARG A 71 5.03 -8.53 -3.88
N GLU A 72 4.71 -9.31 -2.85
CA GLU A 72 4.31 -10.73 -3.01
C GLU A 72 3.01 -10.87 -3.79
N ARG A 73 2.01 -10.03 -3.51
CA ARG A 73 0.76 -9.98 -4.30
C ARG A 73 1.03 -9.62 -5.75
N LYS A 74 1.92 -8.66 -6.02
CA LYS A 74 2.31 -8.30 -7.39
C LYS A 74 3.06 -9.45 -8.08
N LYS A 75 4.01 -10.09 -7.39
CA LYS A 75 4.75 -11.24 -7.90
C LYS A 75 3.83 -12.42 -8.23
N ARG A 76 2.85 -12.72 -7.36
CA ARG A 76 1.84 -13.77 -7.62
C ARG A 76 0.93 -13.44 -8.80
N LYS A 77 0.61 -12.16 -9.03
CA LYS A 77 -0.13 -11.73 -10.23
C LYS A 77 0.69 -11.86 -11.51
N ASP A 78 2.00 -11.67 -11.43
CA ASP A 78 2.93 -11.74 -12.56
C ASP A 78 3.25 -13.19 -12.95
N ASP A 79 3.54 -14.04 -11.95
CA ASP A 79 3.90 -15.47 -12.08
C ASP A 79 2.76 -16.36 -12.63
N GLY A 80 1.52 -15.86 -12.66
CA GLY A 80 0.36 -16.55 -13.22
C GLY A 80 -0.36 -15.78 -14.32
N SER A 81 0.27 -14.73 -14.86
CA SER A 81 -0.33 -13.95 -15.95
C SER A 81 -0.12 -14.65 -17.30
N LEU A 82 -1.22 -14.88 -18.02
CA LEU A 82 -1.18 -15.22 -19.44
C LEU A 82 -0.35 -14.16 -20.17
N THR A 83 0.44 -14.57 -21.17
CA THR A 83 1.09 -13.59 -22.04
C THR A 83 0.02 -12.69 -22.66
N GLU A 84 0.38 -11.46 -23.02
CA GLU A 84 -0.57 -10.49 -23.59
C GLU A 84 -1.34 -11.08 -24.79
N ALA A 85 -0.66 -11.86 -25.63
CA ALA A 85 -1.26 -12.56 -26.76
C ALA A 85 -2.28 -13.63 -26.35
N GLU A 86 -1.96 -14.45 -25.35
CA GLU A 86 -2.86 -15.50 -24.84
C GLU A 86 -4.07 -14.90 -24.11
N ALA A 87 -3.88 -13.80 -23.38
CA ALA A 87 -4.95 -13.07 -22.72
C ALA A 87 -5.93 -12.45 -23.74
N ILE A 88 -5.40 -11.86 -24.83
CA ILE A 88 -6.21 -11.31 -25.92
C ILE A 88 -6.99 -12.39 -26.65
N ALA A 89 -6.34 -13.52 -26.97
CA ALA A 89 -7.00 -14.64 -27.64
C ALA A 89 -8.16 -15.19 -26.80
N LEU A 90 -7.94 -15.37 -25.48
CA LEU A 90 -8.97 -15.82 -24.56
C LEU A 90 -10.11 -14.81 -24.43
N GLN A 91 -9.80 -13.52 -24.30
CA GLN A 91 -10.79 -12.45 -24.24
C GLN A 91 -11.67 -12.43 -25.51
N GLN A 92 -11.07 -12.52 -26.70
CA GLN A 92 -11.80 -12.54 -27.97
C GLN A 92 -12.71 -13.78 -28.10
N GLN A 93 -12.22 -14.96 -27.67
CA GLN A 93 -13.01 -16.18 -27.67
C GLN A 93 -14.24 -16.06 -26.75
N LEU A 94 -14.06 -15.51 -25.54
CA LEU A 94 -15.15 -15.29 -24.59
C LEU A 94 -16.18 -14.29 -25.13
N PHE A 95 -15.76 -13.24 -25.83
CA PHE A 95 -16.67 -12.29 -26.47
C PHE A 95 -17.50 -12.92 -27.60
N ASN A 96 -16.92 -13.83 -28.39
CA ASN A 96 -17.64 -14.51 -29.45
C ASN A 96 -18.69 -15.48 -28.88
N GLN A 97 -18.34 -16.25 -27.85
CA GLN A 97 -19.31 -17.12 -27.15
C GLN A 97 -20.46 -16.32 -26.51
N ALA A 98 -20.17 -15.17 -25.90
CA ALA A 98 -21.20 -14.31 -25.30
C ALA A 98 -22.11 -13.65 -26.36
N LYS A 99 -21.64 -13.47 -27.60
CA LYS A 99 -22.48 -13.00 -28.72
C LYS A 99 -23.42 -14.08 -29.25
N GLU A 100 -23.09 -15.35 -29.07
CA GLU A 100 -23.85 -16.49 -29.57
C GLU A 100 -24.95 -16.96 -28.58
N GLY A 101 -24.92 -16.55 -27.31
CA GLY A 101 -25.92 -16.91 -26.30
C GLY A 101 -26.32 -15.72 -25.41
N THR A 102 -27.62 -15.48 -25.25
CA THR A 102 -28.21 -14.37 -24.48
C THR A 102 -27.85 -14.40 -22.99
N ALA A 103 -26.76 -13.74 -22.56
CA ALA A 103 -26.55 -13.23 -21.19
C ALA A 103 -25.32 -12.31 -21.12
N ALA A 104 -25.39 -11.25 -20.31
CA ALA A 104 -24.28 -10.31 -20.10
C ALA A 104 -23.05 -11.00 -19.48
N PRO A 105 -21.82 -10.65 -19.88
CA PRO A 105 -20.63 -11.40 -19.48
C PRO A 105 -20.26 -11.13 -18.03
N ALA A 106 -20.22 -12.18 -17.20
CA ALA A 106 -19.48 -12.17 -15.95
C ALA A 106 -18.04 -12.59 -16.24
N ILE A 107 -17.06 -11.81 -15.75
CA ILE A 107 -15.64 -12.14 -15.87
C ILE A 107 -15.41 -13.43 -15.06
N PRO A 108 -15.00 -14.55 -15.68
CA PRO A 108 -14.71 -15.77 -14.95
C PRO A 108 -13.50 -15.55 -14.05
N ASP A 109 -13.54 -16.05 -12.82
CA ASP A 109 -12.39 -15.99 -11.93
C ASP A 109 -11.29 -17.00 -12.34
N ALA A 110 -10.11 -16.86 -11.72
CA ALA A 110 -8.94 -17.67 -12.03
C ALA A 110 -9.14 -19.17 -11.73
N ALA A 111 -10.04 -19.53 -10.82
CA ALA A 111 -10.31 -20.93 -10.49
C ALA A 111 -11.11 -21.61 -11.60
N ALA A 112 -12.12 -20.93 -12.14
CA ALA A 112 -12.91 -21.41 -13.28
C ALA A 112 -12.04 -21.63 -14.53
N LEU A 113 -11.04 -20.78 -14.75
CA LEU A 113 -10.10 -20.90 -15.87
C LEU A 113 -9.14 -22.09 -15.70
N ALA A 114 -8.64 -22.32 -14.49
CA ALA A 114 -7.75 -23.45 -14.18
C ALA A 114 -8.46 -24.80 -14.36
N GLU A 115 -9.75 -24.89 -14.01
CA GLU A 115 -10.58 -26.08 -14.25
C GLU A 115 -10.82 -26.34 -15.74
N TYR A 116 -11.06 -25.29 -16.53
CA TYR A 116 -11.23 -25.40 -17.97
C TYR A 116 -9.97 -25.91 -18.68
N GLN A 117 -8.80 -25.40 -18.29
CA GLN A 117 -7.51 -25.87 -18.80
C GLN A 117 -7.24 -27.34 -18.45
N ARG A 118 -7.58 -27.75 -17.22
CA ARG A 118 -7.46 -29.16 -16.80
C ARG A 118 -8.34 -30.09 -17.63
N LYS A 119 -9.56 -29.69 -17.96
CA LYS A 119 -10.45 -30.46 -18.83
C LYS A 119 -9.89 -30.60 -20.24
N GLN A 120 -9.39 -29.52 -20.84
CA GLN A 120 -8.79 -29.58 -22.17
C GLN A 120 -7.56 -30.50 -22.23
N GLN A 121 -6.75 -30.53 -21.17
CA GLN A 121 -5.59 -31.43 -21.09
C GLN A 121 -5.97 -32.91 -20.90
N GLN A 122 -7.15 -33.19 -20.34
CA GLN A 122 -7.69 -34.55 -20.23
C GLN A 122 -8.29 -35.01 -21.56
N ASP A 123 -8.99 -34.14 -22.28
CA ASP A 123 -9.59 -34.47 -23.58
C ASP A 123 -8.52 -34.69 -24.68
N GLN A 124 -7.33 -34.11 -24.54
CA GLN A 124 -6.19 -34.35 -25.45
C GLN A 124 -5.47 -35.69 -25.22
N GLN A 125 -5.83 -36.44 -24.16
CA GLN A 125 -5.23 -37.75 -23.84
C GLN A 125 -6.11 -38.93 -24.24
N LEU A 126 -7.21 -38.69 -24.97
CA LEU A 126 -8.12 -39.73 -25.49
C LEU A 126 -8.03 -39.87 -27.02
#